data_AF-A0A7V4IDL4-F1
#
_entry.id   AF-A0A7V4IDL4-F1
#
_cell.length_a   1.000
_cell.length_b   1.000
_cell.length_c   1.000
_cell.angle_alpha   90.00
_cell.angle_beta   90.00
_cell.angle_gamma   90.00
#
_symmetry.space_group_name_H-M   'P 1'
#
loop_
_entity.id
_entity.type
_entity.pdbx_description
1 polymer ?
#
loop_
_entity_poly.entity_id
_entity_poly.type
_entity_poly.pdbx_seq_one_letter_code
_entity_poly.pdbx_strand_id
1 'polypeptide(L)'
;MHLHLALERHARREFYTARLTLRVPSNILRAEKRGPDLIRTFDDAVKALLRELAALKARFRREPLWKNKTRRAQLRARKAVGFAPQPQPEGQGPQHPGDVLRDLLGAQHARLLRHVRRQLWHAVTAGEVLPNAIDPRAVVDEVARRALAAPQQKPEKMSYELWFYVLARQELARRRKALQAEAAGTVRLETPRVLPDDAARAEGYDAEQPLDIIERQIEPPVGEAKELIADERAVPPDQQTLRRDLLAEARRTASAWPPFERELFELYFVEGFEPDELAMITGRSREQVRAGLDRIQERLRASLLEQAAI
;
A
#
# COMPACT_ATOMS: atom_id res chain seq x y z
N MET A 1 -5.61 29.36 7.52
CA MET A 1 -6.77 28.96 6.69
C MET A 1 -7.78 30.08 6.75
N HIS A 2 -8.22 30.64 5.62
CA HIS A 2 -9.16 31.76 5.62
C HIS A 2 -10.37 31.44 4.74
N LEU A 3 -11.57 31.59 5.29
CA LEU A 3 -12.82 31.45 4.56
C LEU A 3 -13.42 32.83 4.37
N HIS A 4 -13.65 33.22 3.12
CA HIS A 4 -14.35 34.43 2.74
C HIS A 4 -15.73 34.07 2.21
N LEU A 5 -16.76 34.74 2.72
CA LEU A 5 -18.16 34.53 2.35
C LEU A 5 -18.72 35.84 1.78
N ALA A 6 -19.31 35.77 0.58
CA ALA A 6 -20.02 36.88 -0.03
C ALA A 6 -21.43 36.42 -0.42
N LEU A 7 -22.43 37.12 0.11
CA LEU A 7 -23.85 36.88 -0.14
C LEU A 7 -24.44 38.12 -0.81
N GLU A 8 -24.86 37.97 -2.06
CA GLU A 8 -25.42 39.06 -2.86
C GLU A 8 -26.90 38.80 -3.11
N ARG A 9 -27.74 39.81 -2.90
CA ARG A 9 -29.16 39.81 -3.27
C ARG A 9 -29.35 40.67 -4.52
N HIS A 10 -29.89 40.10 -5.59
CA HIS A 10 -30.18 40.86 -6.80
C HIS A 10 -31.53 41.58 -6.68
N ALA A 11 -31.58 42.88 -6.97
CA ALA A 11 -32.78 43.70 -6.81
C ALA A 11 -33.81 43.54 -7.95
N ARG A 12 -33.41 43.02 -9.12
CA ARG A 12 -34.26 42.91 -10.33
C ARG A 12 -34.98 41.56 -10.47
N ARG A 13 -34.55 40.53 -9.75
CA ARG A 13 -35.18 39.21 -9.65
C ARG A 13 -34.84 38.68 -8.26
N GLU A 14 -35.78 38.09 -7.53
CA GLU A 14 -35.57 37.51 -6.18
C GLU A 14 -34.62 36.31 -6.24
N PHE A 15 -33.35 36.57 -6.51
CA PHE A 15 -32.28 35.59 -6.59
C PHE A 15 -31.13 36.03 -5.69
N TYR A 16 -30.62 35.05 -4.97
CA TYR A 16 -29.48 35.16 -4.09
C TYR A 16 -28.29 34.47 -4.75
N THR A 17 -27.12 35.08 -4.62
CA THR A 17 -25.84 34.51 -5.03
C THR A 17 -24.99 34.31 -3.79
N ALA A 18 -24.64 33.06 -3.49
CA ALA A 18 -23.71 32.71 -2.42
C ALA A 18 -22.35 32.34 -3.04
N ARG A 19 -21.31 33.10 -2.71
CA ARG A 19 -19.91 32.83 -3.08
C ARG A 19 -19.09 32.52 -1.84
N LEU A 20 -18.44 31.36 -1.85
CA LEU A 20 -17.55 30.90 -0.79
C LEU A 20 -16.15 30.72 -1.36
N THR A 21 -15.16 31.37 -0.75
CA THR A 21 -13.76 31.23 -1.13
C THR A 21 -12.95 30.76 0.06
N LEU A 22 -12.38 29.56 -0.01
CA LEU A 22 -11.55 28.97 1.03
C LEU A 22 -10.09 28.96 0.57
N ARG A 23 -9.25 29.73 1.24
CA ARG A 23 -7.80 29.73 1.01
C ARG A 23 -7.13 28.69 1.91
N VAL A 24 -6.54 27.68 1.26
CA VAL A 24 -5.70 26.67 1.90
C VAL A 24 -4.23 26.87 1.48
N PRO A 25 -3.24 26.38 2.23
CA PRO A 25 -1.82 26.64 1.95
C PRO A 25 -1.38 26.28 0.51
N SER A 26 -2.03 25.29 -0.08
CA SER A 26 -1.69 24.72 -1.37
C SER A 26 -2.59 25.15 -2.53
N ASN A 27 -3.77 25.75 -2.27
CA ASN A 27 -4.74 26.10 -3.31
C ASN A 27 -5.82 27.08 -2.80
N ILE A 28 -6.57 27.68 -3.71
CA ILE A 28 -7.77 28.47 -3.40
C ILE A 28 -8.98 27.72 -3.95
N LEU A 29 -9.91 27.31 -3.07
CA LEU A 29 -11.16 26.66 -3.45
C LEU A 29 -12.27 27.70 -3.54
N ARG A 30 -13.11 27.62 -4.57
CA ARG A 30 -14.19 28.58 -4.81
C ARG A 30 -15.48 27.86 -5.19
N ALA A 31 -16.51 28.03 -4.37
CA ALA A 31 -17.86 27.57 -4.67
C ALA A 31 -18.81 28.75 -4.88
N GLU A 32 -19.57 28.73 -5.97
CA GLU A 32 -20.61 29.73 -6.27
C GLU A 32 -21.93 29.02 -6.59
N LYS A 33 -23.02 29.45 -5.93
CA LYS A 33 -24.38 28.99 -6.21
C LYS A 33 -25.36 30.16 -6.26
N ARG A 34 -26.40 29.98 -7.07
CA ARG A 34 -27.47 30.96 -7.27
C ARG A 34 -28.82 30.27 -7.15
N GLY A 35 -29.76 30.92 -6.48
CA GLY A 35 -31.09 30.37 -6.29
C GLY A 35 -32.09 31.37 -5.69
N PRO A 36 -33.39 31.03 -5.71
CA PRO A 36 -34.45 31.90 -5.22
C PRO A 36 -34.55 31.97 -3.68
N ASP A 37 -34.01 30.97 -2.98
CA ASP A 37 -34.01 30.87 -1.53
C ASP A 37 -32.57 31.01 -0.99
N LEU A 38 -32.37 31.98 -0.09
CA LEU A 38 -31.07 32.31 0.50
C LEU A 38 -30.45 31.13 1.25
N ILE A 39 -31.24 30.47 2.10
CA ILE A 39 -30.73 29.42 3.00
C ILE A 39 -30.33 28.20 2.16
N ARG A 40 -31.19 27.78 1.23
CA ARG A 40 -30.89 26.66 0.33
C ARG A 40 -29.69 26.94 -0.58
N THR A 41 -29.60 28.16 -1.13
CA THR A 41 -28.49 28.55 -2.00
C THR A 41 -27.16 28.55 -1.25
N PHE A 42 -27.18 29.00 0.01
CA PHE A 42 -26.01 28.94 0.89
C PHE A 42 -25.62 27.49 1.22
N ASP A 43 -26.57 26.64 1.63
CA ASP A 43 -26.33 25.22 1.91
C ASP A 43 -25.73 24.49 0.70
N ASP A 44 -26.23 24.79 -0.50
CA ASP A 44 -25.70 24.21 -1.73
C ASP A 44 -24.30 24.71 -2.06
N ALA A 45 -23.98 25.97 -1.75
CA ALA A 45 -22.62 26.50 -1.88
C ALA A 45 -21.68 25.83 -0.87
N VAL A 46 -22.12 25.63 0.38
CA VAL A 46 -21.35 24.93 1.42
C VAL A 46 -21.12 23.46 1.02
N LYS A 47 -22.15 22.76 0.56
CA LYS A 47 -22.02 21.38 0.06
C LYS A 47 -21.06 21.31 -1.14
N ALA A 48 -21.10 22.27 -2.05
CA ALA A 48 -20.17 22.35 -3.17
C ALA A 48 -18.72 22.55 -2.69
N LEU A 49 -18.50 23.46 -1.75
CA LEU A 49 -17.18 23.70 -1.16
C LEU A 49 -16.64 22.47 -0.41
N LEU A 50 -17.49 21.78 0.35
CA LEU A 50 -17.14 20.54 1.04
C LEU A 50 -16.77 19.42 0.06
N ARG A 51 -17.45 19.33 -1.09
CA ARG A 51 -17.09 18.38 -2.16
C ARG A 51 -15.74 18.70 -2.78
N GLU A 52 -15.46 19.97 -3.06
CA GLU A 52 -14.15 20.40 -3.57
C GLU A 52 -13.03 20.13 -2.56
N LEU A 53 -13.29 20.42 -1.28
CA LEU A 53 -12.35 20.13 -0.19
C LEU A 53 -12.10 18.63 -0.04
N ALA A 54 -13.15 17.80 -0.15
CA ALA A 54 -13.02 16.35 -0.15
C ALA A 54 -12.21 15.85 -1.36
N ALA A 55 -12.44 16.40 -2.56
CA ALA A 55 -11.67 16.08 -3.75
C ALA A 55 -10.19 16.51 -3.63
N LEU A 56 -9.93 17.66 -3.02
CA LEU A 56 -8.57 18.13 -2.74
C LEU A 56 -7.87 17.23 -1.73
N LYS A 57 -8.53 16.88 -0.62
CA LYS A 57 -8.03 15.89 0.36
C LYS A 57 -7.74 14.54 -0.29
N ALA A 58 -8.63 14.08 -1.17
CA ALA A 58 -8.46 12.85 -1.92
C ALA A 58 -7.23 12.91 -2.83
N ARG A 59 -7.01 14.02 -3.55
CA ARG A 59 -5.80 14.24 -4.37
C ARG A 59 -4.52 14.21 -3.54
N PHE A 60 -4.48 14.89 -2.39
CA PHE A 60 -3.32 14.83 -1.48
C PHE A 60 -3.04 13.42 -0.97
N ARG A 61 -4.09 12.64 -0.72
CA ARG A 61 -3.99 11.22 -0.34
C ARG A 61 -3.73 10.28 -1.52
N ARG A 62 -3.56 10.82 -2.74
CA ARG A 62 -3.46 10.08 -4.01
C ARG A 62 -4.63 9.09 -4.20
N GLU A 63 -5.77 9.29 -3.53
CA GLU A 63 -6.98 8.48 -3.67
C GLU A 63 -7.43 8.32 -5.12
N PRO A 64 -7.33 9.32 -6.02
CA PRO A 64 -7.67 9.14 -7.43
C PRO A 64 -6.80 8.12 -8.18
N LEU A 65 -5.59 7.81 -7.68
CA LEU A 65 -4.71 6.80 -8.27
C LEU A 65 -5.07 5.37 -7.83
N TRP A 66 -5.78 5.19 -6.70
CA TRP A 66 -6.09 3.86 -6.17
C TRP A 66 -7.59 3.56 -5.93
N LYS A 67 -8.46 4.57 -5.84
CA LYS A 67 -9.93 4.44 -5.70
C LYS A 67 -10.73 4.59 -7.00
N ASN A 68 -10.11 5.03 -8.10
CA ASN A 68 -10.87 5.29 -9.33
C ASN A 68 -11.14 4.04 -10.16
N LYS A 69 -12.24 4.12 -10.92
CA LYS A 69 -12.87 3.14 -11.83
C LYS A 69 -11.96 2.10 -12.48
N THR A 70 -10.68 2.37 -12.72
CA THR A 70 -9.69 1.43 -13.24
C THR A 70 -9.52 0.19 -12.35
N ARG A 71 -9.51 0.29 -11.01
CA ARG A 71 -9.44 -0.91 -10.14
C ARG A 71 -10.75 -1.69 -10.13
N ARG A 72 -11.92 -1.03 -10.28
CA ARG A 72 -13.22 -1.70 -10.46
C ARG A 72 -13.39 -2.30 -11.87
N ALA A 73 -12.81 -1.67 -12.89
CA ALA A 73 -12.74 -2.18 -14.25
C ALA A 73 -11.72 -3.32 -14.34
N GLN A 74 -10.60 -3.25 -13.63
CA GLN A 74 -9.63 -4.32 -13.45
C GLN A 74 -10.20 -5.43 -12.57
N LEU A 75 -10.99 -5.15 -11.53
CA LEU A 75 -11.70 -6.18 -10.75
C LEU A 75 -12.84 -6.81 -11.56
N ARG A 76 -13.50 -6.08 -12.45
CA ARG A 76 -14.44 -6.63 -13.45
C ARG A 76 -13.72 -7.45 -14.51
N ALA A 77 -12.57 -6.98 -15.01
CA ALA A 77 -11.71 -7.67 -15.97
C ALA A 77 -10.95 -8.87 -15.34
N ARG A 78 -10.69 -8.84 -14.03
CA ARG A 78 -10.08 -9.93 -13.26
C ARG A 78 -11.11 -10.90 -12.70
N LYS A 79 -12.38 -10.48 -12.53
CA LYS A 79 -13.50 -11.43 -12.36
C LYS A 79 -13.81 -12.15 -13.67
N ALA A 80 -13.59 -11.47 -14.80
CA ALA A 80 -13.52 -12.09 -16.11
C ALA A 80 -12.12 -12.67 -16.34
N VAL A 81 -11.72 -13.67 -15.53
CA VAL A 81 -10.67 -14.60 -15.97
C VAL A 81 -11.30 -15.43 -17.09
N GLY A 82 -11.36 -14.85 -18.27
CA GLY A 82 -11.77 -15.47 -19.52
C GLY A 82 -10.69 -15.21 -20.54
N PHE A 83 -10.55 -16.13 -21.49
CA PHE A 83 -9.61 -16.02 -22.61
C PHE A 83 -9.67 -14.65 -23.28
N ALA A 84 -8.56 -14.23 -23.90
CA ALA A 84 -8.51 -12.99 -24.67
C ALA A 84 -9.69 -12.90 -25.65
N PRO A 85 -10.27 -11.69 -25.88
CA PRO A 85 -11.44 -11.52 -26.74
C PRO A 85 -11.22 -11.92 -28.21
N GLN A 86 -9.96 -12.17 -28.60
CA GLN A 86 -9.59 -12.76 -29.88
C GLN A 86 -8.62 -13.92 -29.60
N PRO A 87 -8.78 -15.07 -30.27
CA PRO A 87 -7.86 -16.18 -30.13
C PRO A 87 -6.46 -15.72 -30.56
N GLN A 88 -5.50 -15.79 -29.63
CA GLN A 88 -4.09 -15.55 -29.95
C GLN A 88 -3.58 -16.69 -30.83
N PRO A 89 -2.64 -16.41 -31.76
CA PRO A 89 -2.07 -17.44 -32.62
C PRO A 89 -1.45 -18.57 -31.80
N GLU A 90 -1.50 -19.81 -32.32
CA GLU A 90 -0.95 -21.00 -31.66
C GLU A 90 0.49 -20.74 -31.17
N GLY A 91 0.72 -20.91 -29.87
CA GLY A 91 2.03 -20.69 -29.23
C GLY A 91 2.23 -19.35 -28.52
N GLN A 92 1.27 -18.41 -28.58
CA GLN A 92 1.33 -17.17 -27.79
C GLN A 92 0.18 -17.12 -26.76
N GLY A 93 0.55 -17.04 -25.49
CA GLY A 93 -0.38 -16.87 -24.37
C GLY A 93 -0.71 -18.16 -23.59
N PRO A 94 -1.31 -18.01 -22.40
CA PRO A 94 -1.66 -19.14 -21.53
C PRO A 94 -2.73 -20.02 -22.19
N GLN A 95 -2.37 -21.27 -22.52
CA GLN A 95 -3.24 -22.23 -23.20
C GLN A 95 -4.11 -23.02 -22.21
N HIS A 96 -3.62 -23.17 -20.98
CA HIS A 96 -4.36 -23.81 -19.89
C HIS A 96 -4.69 -22.82 -18.77
N PRO A 97 -5.79 -23.05 -18.01
CA PRO A 97 -6.11 -22.26 -16.82
C PRO A 97 -4.96 -22.17 -15.80
N GLY A 98 -4.11 -23.22 -15.75
CA GLY A 98 -2.90 -23.24 -14.92
C GLY A 98 -1.81 -22.26 -15.36
N ASP A 99 -1.72 -21.94 -16.66
CA ASP A 99 -0.77 -20.96 -17.19
C ASP A 99 -1.15 -19.54 -16.78
N VAL A 100 -2.45 -19.22 -16.85
CA VAL A 100 -2.98 -17.93 -16.35
C VAL A 100 -2.66 -17.76 -14.87
N LEU A 101 -2.76 -18.84 -14.10
CA LEU A 101 -2.46 -18.82 -12.67
C LEU A 101 -0.96 -18.68 -12.40
N ARG A 102 -0.11 -19.32 -13.20
CA ARG A 102 1.36 -19.15 -13.16
C ARG A 102 1.76 -17.70 -13.45
N ASP A 103 1.19 -17.09 -14.48
CA ASP A 103 1.46 -15.69 -14.83
C ASP A 103 1.03 -14.75 -13.70
N LEU A 104 -0.14 -14.99 -13.11
CA LEU A 104 -0.63 -14.22 -11.97
C LEU A 104 0.27 -14.38 -10.74
N LEU A 105 0.74 -15.60 -10.45
CA LEU A 105 1.70 -15.88 -9.38
C LEU A 105 3.03 -15.16 -9.65
N GLY A 106 3.55 -15.21 -10.88
CA GLY A 106 4.77 -14.51 -11.28
C GLY A 106 4.67 -13.00 -11.06
N ALA A 107 3.56 -12.40 -11.48
CA ALA A 107 3.31 -10.96 -11.29
C ALA A 107 3.20 -10.56 -9.80
N GLN A 108 2.68 -11.44 -8.94
CA GLN A 108 2.51 -11.17 -7.50
C GLN A 108 3.66 -11.67 -6.63
N HIS A 109 4.57 -12.49 -7.17
CA HIS A 109 5.63 -13.17 -6.42
C HIS A 109 6.48 -12.20 -5.59
N ALA A 110 6.94 -11.11 -6.20
CA ALA A 110 7.77 -10.12 -5.51
C ALA A 110 7.03 -9.42 -4.35
N ARG A 111 5.72 -9.20 -4.49
CA ARG A 111 4.90 -8.61 -3.42
C ARG A 111 4.69 -9.59 -2.28
N LEU A 112 4.34 -10.83 -2.60
CA LEU A 112 4.12 -11.88 -1.61
C LEU A 112 5.39 -12.21 -0.83
N LEU A 113 6.54 -12.32 -1.51
CA LEU A 113 7.83 -12.55 -0.87
C LEU A 113 8.21 -11.41 0.08
N ARG A 114 7.99 -10.15 -0.31
CA ARG A 114 8.21 -9.01 0.58
C ARG A 114 7.29 -9.03 1.80
N HIS A 115 6.03 -9.40 1.63
CA HIS A 115 5.09 -9.56 2.74
C HIS A 115 5.54 -10.66 3.71
N VAL A 116 5.86 -11.85 3.21
CA VAL A 116 6.35 -12.99 4.01
C VAL A 116 7.63 -12.64 4.77
N ARG A 117 8.60 -11.99 4.11
CA ARG A 117 9.84 -11.53 4.76
C ARG A 117 9.58 -10.60 5.93
N ARG A 118 8.65 -9.65 5.77
CA ARG A 118 8.28 -8.72 6.87
C ARG A 118 7.60 -9.47 8.02
N GLN A 119 6.67 -10.35 7.71
CA GLN A 119 6.00 -11.17 8.73
C GLN A 119 6.98 -12.04 9.53
N LEU A 120 8.02 -12.57 8.87
CA LEU A 120 9.08 -13.32 9.54
C LEU A 120 10.01 -12.42 10.35
N TRP A 121 10.44 -11.27 9.80
CA TRP A 121 11.24 -10.31 10.55
C TRP A 121 10.55 -9.90 11.86
N HIS A 122 9.25 -9.61 11.79
CA HIS A 122 8.44 -9.30 12.96
C HIS A 122 8.32 -10.44 13.98
N ALA A 123 8.25 -11.69 13.51
CA ALA A 123 8.22 -12.86 14.39
C ALA A 123 9.57 -13.12 15.07
N VAL A 124 10.67 -12.87 14.34
CA VAL A 124 12.04 -12.97 14.87
C VAL A 124 12.28 -11.88 15.92
N THR A 125 11.90 -10.63 15.63
CA THR A 125 12.02 -9.51 16.59
C THR A 125 11.17 -9.74 17.85
N ALA A 126 10.03 -10.44 17.72
CA ALA A 126 9.20 -10.82 18.86
C ALA A 126 9.71 -12.06 19.62
N GLY A 127 10.77 -12.72 19.15
CA GLY A 127 11.29 -13.96 19.74
C GLY A 127 10.41 -15.20 19.52
N GLU A 128 9.41 -15.12 18.65
CA GLU A 128 8.51 -16.25 18.35
C GLU A 128 9.19 -17.32 17.49
N VAL A 129 10.16 -16.92 16.68
CA VAL A 129 10.86 -17.78 15.71
C VAL A 129 12.34 -17.41 15.69
N LEU A 130 13.22 -18.39 15.59
CA LEU A 130 14.66 -18.16 15.44
C LEU A 130 14.97 -17.52 14.06
N PRO A 131 16.00 -16.66 13.97
CA PRO A 131 16.51 -16.20 12.69
C PRO A 131 16.78 -17.39 11.76
N ASN A 132 16.38 -17.27 10.48
CA ASN A 132 16.57 -18.29 9.44
C ASN A 132 15.89 -19.65 9.67
N ALA A 133 15.06 -19.83 10.70
CA ALA A 133 14.33 -21.08 10.90
C ALA A 133 13.26 -21.35 9.84
N ILE A 134 12.77 -20.30 9.17
CA ILE A 134 11.82 -20.40 8.06
C ILE A 134 12.37 -19.62 6.88
N ASP A 135 12.64 -20.31 5.76
CA ASP A 135 12.98 -19.64 4.50
C ASP A 135 11.74 -18.95 3.89
N PRO A 136 11.77 -17.62 3.69
CA PRO A 136 10.68 -16.89 3.04
C PRO A 136 10.33 -17.39 1.63
N ARG A 137 11.32 -17.85 0.85
CA ARG A 137 11.09 -18.34 -0.53
C ARG A 137 10.31 -19.65 -0.50
N ALA A 138 10.76 -20.59 0.32
CA ALA A 138 10.06 -21.85 0.53
C ALA A 138 8.59 -21.69 0.98
N VAL A 139 8.22 -20.60 1.66
CA VAL A 139 6.81 -20.30 2.00
C VAL A 139 6.03 -19.90 0.75
N VAL A 140 6.60 -19.01 -0.08
CA VAL A 140 5.97 -18.56 -1.33
C VAL A 140 5.84 -19.70 -2.35
N ASP A 141 6.86 -20.56 -2.45
CA ASP A 141 6.85 -21.72 -3.33
C ASP A 141 5.75 -22.71 -2.93
N GLU A 142 5.52 -22.89 -1.62
CA GLU A 142 4.44 -23.73 -1.13
C GLU A 142 3.06 -23.12 -1.40
N VAL A 143 2.92 -21.79 -1.31
CA VAL A 143 1.70 -21.09 -1.73
C VAL A 143 1.44 -21.30 -3.21
N ALA A 144 2.45 -21.18 -4.06
CA ALA A 144 2.35 -21.43 -5.50
C ALA A 144 1.95 -22.89 -5.78
N ARG A 145 2.58 -23.85 -5.08
CA ARG A 145 2.26 -25.28 -5.19
C ARG A 145 0.79 -25.55 -4.86
N ARG A 146 0.28 -25.02 -3.75
CA ARG A 146 -1.12 -25.20 -3.33
C ARG A 146 -2.11 -24.54 -4.27
N ALA A 147 -1.78 -23.33 -4.71
CA ALA A 147 -2.62 -22.60 -5.66
C ALA A 147 -2.76 -23.37 -6.98
N LEU A 148 -1.68 -23.94 -7.50
CA LEU A 148 -1.66 -24.71 -8.75
C LEU A 148 -2.28 -26.11 -8.60
N ALA A 149 -2.08 -26.78 -7.46
CA ALA A 149 -2.60 -28.13 -7.22
C ALA A 149 -4.12 -28.16 -7.04
N ALA A 150 -4.69 -27.13 -6.41
CA ALA A 150 -6.12 -27.10 -6.09
C ALA A 150 -6.75 -25.72 -6.33
N PRO A 151 -6.81 -25.24 -7.59
CA PRO A 151 -7.36 -23.92 -7.92
C PRO A 151 -8.86 -23.80 -7.57
N GLN A 152 -9.55 -24.93 -7.40
CA GLN A 152 -10.97 -25.00 -7.02
C GLN A 152 -11.22 -24.73 -5.52
N GLN A 153 -10.18 -24.81 -4.67
CA GLN A 153 -10.31 -24.51 -3.24
C GLN A 153 -10.43 -23.00 -2.95
N LYS A 154 -10.29 -22.15 -3.98
CA LYS A 154 -10.48 -20.71 -3.86
C LYS A 154 -11.96 -20.39 -3.55
N PRO A 155 -12.25 -19.64 -2.47
CA PRO A 155 -13.61 -19.15 -2.21
C PRO A 155 -14.16 -18.30 -3.37
N GLU A 156 -15.43 -18.48 -3.72
CA GLU A 156 -16.05 -17.81 -4.88
C GLU A 156 -16.02 -16.28 -4.78
N LYS A 157 -16.20 -15.75 -3.56
CA LYS A 157 -16.25 -14.29 -3.30
C LYS A 157 -14.86 -13.64 -3.26
N MET A 158 -13.78 -14.42 -3.33
CA MET A 158 -12.40 -13.97 -3.15
C MET A 158 -11.63 -13.93 -4.47
N SER A 159 -10.78 -12.92 -4.66
CA SER A 159 -9.84 -12.90 -5.80
C SER A 159 -8.66 -13.84 -5.55
N TYR A 160 -8.00 -14.30 -6.63
CA TYR A 160 -6.79 -15.12 -6.49
C TYR A 160 -5.67 -14.40 -5.73
N GLU A 161 -5.55 -13.08 -5.91
CA GLU A 161 -4.58 -12.27 -5.16
C GLU A 161 -4.83 -12.37 -3.66
N LEU A 162 -6.06 -12.14 -3.19
CA LEU A 162 -6.42 -12.26 -1.77
C LEU A 162 -6.19 -13.68 -1.25
N TRP A 163 -6.51 -14.67 -2.06
CA TRP A 163 -6.34 -16.07 -1.70
C TRP A 163 -4.87 -16.43 -1.49
N PHE A 164 -3.93 -15.87 -2.26
CA PHE A 164 -2.49 -16.08 -2.03
C PHE A 164 -2.02 -15.56 -0.67
N TYR A 165 -2.54 -14.41 -0.22
CA TYR A 165 -2.21 -13.89 1.12
C TYR A 165 -2.82 -14.75 2.23
N VAL A 166 -4.02 -15.29 2.02
CA VAL A 166 -4.62 -16.27 2.95
C VAL A 166 -3.75 -17.53 3.05
N LEU A 167 -3.33 -18.08 1.90
CA LEU A 167 -2.45 -19.26 1.87
C LEU A 167 -1.10 -18.98 2.53
N ALA A 168 -0.49 -17.81 2.27
CA ALA A 168 0.77 -17.43 2.90
C ALA A 168 0.65 -17.32 4.43
N ARG A 169 -0.45 -16.73 4.92
CA ARG A 169 -0.74 -16.64 6.35
C ARG A 169 -0.93 -18.02 6.99
N GLN A 170 -1.65 -18.91 6.32
CA GLN A 170 -1.84 -20.30 6.77
C GLN A 170 -0.52 -21.07 6.80
N GLU A 171 0.33 -20.93 5.79
CA GLU A 171 1.66 -21.57 5.76
C GLU A 171 2.57 -21.07 6.87
N LEU A 172 2.60 -19.76 7.10
CA LEU A 172 3.37 -19.19 8.19
C LEU A 172 2.88 -19.69 9.55
N ALA A 173 1.56 -19.69 9.79
CA ALA A 173 0.99 -20.20 11.03
C ALA A 173 1.30 -21.70 11.22
N ARG A 174 1.20 -22.51 10.16
CA ARG A 174 1.52 -23.94 10.18
C ARG A 174 2.97 -24.19 10.55
N ARG A 175 3.91 -23.51 9.87
CA ARG A 175 5.35 -23.67 10.14
C ARG A 175 5.76 -23.18 11.52
N ARG A 176 5.18 -22.07 11.99
CA ARG A 176 5.39 -21.60 13.37
C ARG A 176 4.90 -22.61 14.40
N LYS A 177 3.71 -23.16 14.21
CA LYS A 177 3.17 -24.19 15.10
C LYS A 177 4.03 -25.46 15.11
N ALA A 178 4.55 -25.88 13.95
CA ALA A 178 5.48 -27.00 13.86
C ALA A 178 6.76 -26.75 14.66
N LEU A 179 7.38 -25.57 14.50
CA LEU A 179 8.57 -25.18 15.26
C LEU A 179 8.30 -25.10 16.77
N GLN A 180 7.14 -24.60 17.18
CA GLN A 180 6.74 -24.57 18.59
C GLN A 180 6.53 -25.99 19.16
N ALA A 181 5.96 -26.90 18.37
CA ALA A 181 5.79 -28.30 18.76
C ALA A 181 7.13 -29.04 18.87
N GLU A 182 8.06 -28.79 17.93
CA GLU A 182 9.43 -29.31 17.99
C GLU A 182 10.18 -28.77 19.20
N ALA A 183 10.07 -27.46 19.48
CA ALA A 183 10.67 -26.84 20.66
C ALA A 183 10.07 -27.35 21.99
N ALA A 184 8.77 -27.67 22.02
CA ALA A 184 8.14 -28.28 23.19
C ALA A 184 8.57 -29.74 23.41
N GLY A 185 8.98 -30.46 22.35
CA GLY A 185 9.49 -31.83 22.42
C GLY A 185 11.00 -31.95 22.63
N THR A 186 11.77 -30.86 22.43
CA THR A 186 13.22 -30.86 22.57
C THR A 186 13.68 -29.81 23.60
N VAL A 187 14.04 -30.26 24.81
CA VAL A 187 14.78 -29.43 25.76
C VAL A 187 16.20 -29.26 25.20
N ARG A 188 16.49 -28.12 24.57
CA ARG A 188 17.85 -27.79 24.13
C ARG A 188 18.68 -27.31 25.32
N LEU A 189 19.63 -28.14 25.74
CA LEU A 189 20.76 -27.72 26.56
C LEU A 189 21.68 -26.87 25.68
N GLU A 190 21.87 -25.62 26.10
CA GLU A 190 22.93 -24.71 25.68
C GLU A 190 22.94 -24.31 24.19
N THR A 191 22.61 -23.03 23.92
CA THR A 191 22.97 -22.39 22.65
C THR A 191 24.28 -21.63 22.88
N PRO A 192 25.38 -21.97 22.21
CA PRO A 192 26.58 -21.15 22.23
C PRO A 192 26.22 -19.77 21.67
N ARG A 193 26.34 -18.75 22.52
CA ARG A 193 26.21 -17.35 22.10
C ARG A 193 27.51 -16.98 21.39
N VAL A 194 27.55 -17.14 20.08
CA VAL A 194 28.61 -16.54 19.27
C VAL A 194 28.37 -15.03 19.28
N LEU A 195 29.22 -14.30 20.01
CA LEU A 195 29.34 -12.86 19.81
C LEU A 195 29.78 -12.64 18.36
N PRO A 196 29.21 -11.67 17.62
CA PRO A 196 29.80 -11.24 16.38
C PRO A 196 31.16 -10.63 16.72
N ASP A 197 32.25 -11.34 16.41
CA ASP A 197 33.55 -10.70 16.24
C ASP A 197 33.44 -9.73 15.07
N ASP A 198 34.03 -8.55 15.25
CA ASP A 198 34.05 -7.38 14.37
C ASP A 198 34.77 -7.61 13.02
N ALA A 199 34.45 -8.68 12.29
CA ALA A 199 35.19 -9.08 11.08
C ALA A 199 34.31 -9.40 9.84
N ALA A 200 33.15 -8.77 9.68
CA ALA A 200 32.38 -8.85 8.42
C ALA A 200 31.62 -7.55 8.06
N ARG A 201 32.19 -6.39 8.44
CA ARG A 201 31.98 -5.16 7.68
C ARG A 201 33.00 -5.18 6.54
N ALA A 202 32.49 -5.13 5.30
CA ALA A 202 33.22 -5.14 4.04
C ALA A 202 33.46 -6.52 3.39
N GLU A 203 32.39 -7.15 2.92
CA GLU A 203 32.47 -7.97 1.70
C GLU A 203 31.36 -7.55 0.76
N GLY A 204 31.77 -6.94 -0.37
CA GLY A 204 30.91 -6.25 -1.32
C GLY A 204 31.43 -4.87 -1.75
N TYR A 205 32.58 -4.42 -1.22
CA TYR A 205 33.34 -3.32 -1.79
C TYR A 205 34.59 -3.91 -2.44
N ASP A 206 34.52 -4.08 -3.75
CA ASP A 206 35.67 -4.37 -4.59
C ASP A 206 36.40 -3.03 -4.85
N ALA A 207 37.63 -2.90 -4.34
CA ALA A 207 38.45 -1.71 -4.49
C ALA A 207 39.23 -1.68 -5.81
N GLU A 208 39.06 -2.68 -6.69
CA GLU A 208 39.79 -2.82 -7.96
C GLU A 208 38.89 -2.78 -9.20
N GLN A 209 37.62 -2.39 -9.08
CA GLN A 209 36.81 -1.95 -10.22
C GLN A 209 36.67 -0.43 -10.24
N PRO A 210 37.57 0.30 -10.92
CA PRO A 210 37.44 1.73 -11.08
C PRO A 210 36.23 2.01 -12.00
N LEU A 211 35.28 2.80 -11.52
CA LEU A 211 34.51 3.86 -12.21
C LEU A 211 34.14 3.76 -13.72
N ASP A 212 34.10 2.59 -14.36
CA ASP A 212 33.84 2.48 -15.82
C ASP A 212 32.35 2.55 -16.23
N ILE A 213 31.44 2.69 -15.26
CA ILE A 213 29.99 2.84 -15.55
C ILE A 213 29.58 4.33 -15.68
N ILE A 214 30.41 5.27 -15.22
CA ILE A 214 30.04 6.71 -15.20
C ILE A 214 30.70 7.51 -16.35
N GLU A 215 31.72 6.98 -17.05
CA GLU A 215 32.48 7.76 -18.05
C GLU A 215 32.16 7.47 -19.53
N ARG A 216 31.02 6.85 -19.87
CA ARG A 216 30.70 6.61 -21.30
C ARG A 216 29.56 7.40 -21.94
N GLN A 217 28.96 8.38 -21.25
CA GLN A 217 28.06 9.34 -21.89
C GLN A 217 28.11 10.71 -21.19
N ILE A 218 29.28 11.35 -21.18
CA ILE A 218 29.39 12.78 -20.86
C ILE A 218 29.74 13.54 -22.15
N GLU A 219 28.76 13.57 -23.06
CA GLU A 219 28.48 14.72 -23.93
C GLU A 219 27.10 14.49 -24.57
N PRO A 220 26.01 15.03 -24.01
CA PRO A 220 24.76 15.08 -24.73
C PRO A 220 24.88 16.13 -25.86
N PRO A 221 24.29 15.90 -27.05
CA PRO A 221 24.12 16.95 -28.04
C PRO A 221 23.25 18.05 -27.43
N VAL A 222 23.51 19.31 -27.79
CA VAL A 222 22.82 20.52 -27.35
C VAL A 222 21.31 20.25 -27.20
N GLY A 223 20.84 20.17 -25.95
CA GLY A 223 19.46 19.83 -25.62
C GLY A 223 18.47 20.83 -26.22
N GLU A 224 17.34 20.32 -26.69
CA GLU A 224 16.26 21.18 -27.20
C GLU A 224 15.65 22.00 -26.04
N ALA A 225 15.17 23.22 -26.29
CA ALA A 225 14.62 24.12 -25.26
C ALA A 225 13.48 23.51 -24.40
N LYS A 226 12.85 22.42 -24.85
CA LYS A 226 11.86 21.64 -24.11
C LYS A 226 12.44 20.83 -22.93
N GLU A 227 13.74 20.55 -22.94
CA GLU A 227 14.47 19.81 -21.89
C GLU A 227 14.90 20.71 -20.73
N LEU A 228 14.88 22.02 -20.92
CA LEU A 228 15.11 23.04 -19.89
C LEU A 228 13.85 23.40 -19.10
N ILE A 229 12.70 22.81 -19.47
CA ILE A 229 11.43 23.03 -18.77
C ILE A 229 11.38 22.07 -17.57
N ALA A 230 11.43 22.63 -16.37
CA ALA A 230 11.30 21.86 -15.14
C ALA A 230 9.98 21.08 -15.15
N ASP A 231 10.04 19.76 -14.98
CA ASP A 231 8.83 18.95 -14.84
C ASP A 231 8.18 19.23 -13.47
N GLU A 232 7.16 20.07 -13.46
CA GLU A 232 6.37 20.38 -12.26
C GLU A 232 5.66 19.17 -11.65
N ARG A 233 5.62 18.03 -12.36
CA ARG A 233 5.06 16.76 -11.87
C ARG A 233 6.11 15.85 -11.24
N ALA A 234 7.40 16.14 -11.43
CA ALA A 234 8.48 15.41 -10.81
C ALA A 234 8.49 15.71 -9.31
N VAL A 235 8.37 14.66 -8.49
CA VAL A 235 8.47 14.80 -7.04
C VAL A 235 9.94 15.07 -6.69
N PRO A 236 10.27 16.17 -6.01
CA PRO A 236 11.64 16.49 -5.63
C PRO A 236 12.31 15.33 -4.88
N PRO A 237 13.60 15.06 -5.11
CA PRO A 237 14.32 13.94 -4.48
C PRO A 237 14.25 14.01 -2.95
N ASP A 238 14.28 15.20 -2.37
CA ASP A 238 14.16 15.42 -0.92
C ASP A 238 12.80 14.97 -0.38
N GLN A 239 11.71 15.25 -1.12
CA GLN A 239 10.37 14.79 -0.75
C GLN A 239 10.22 13.27 -0.91
N GLN A 240 10.90 12.66 -1.87
CA GLN A 240 10.93 11.21 -2.01
C GLN A 240 11.66 10.55 -0.84
N THR A 241 12.78 11.13 -0.42
CA THR A 241 13.59 10.65 0.70
C THR A 241 12.85 10.81 2.03
N LEU A 242 12.31 12.00 2.30
CA LEU A 242 11.45 12.27 3.46
C LEU A 242 10.30 11.27 3.56
N ARG A 243 9.64 10.96 2.44
CA ARG A 243 8.55 9.97 2.41
C ARG A 243 9.03 8.55 2.74
N ARG A 244 10.22 8.16 2.28
CA ARG A 244 10.81 6.86 2.60
C ARG A 244 11.16 6.77 4.08
N ASP A 245 11.69 7.84 4.65
CA ASP A 245 12.08 7.92 6.06
C ASP A 245 10.86 7.90 6.97
N LEU A 246 9.81 8.67 6.66
CA LEU A 246 8.53 8.63 7.38
C LEU A 246 7.89 7.23 7.34
N LEU A 247 7.95 6.53 6.21
CA LEU A 247 7.45 5.15 6.11
C LEU A 247 8.32 4.16 6.90
N ALA A 248 9.64 4.34 6.88
CA ALA A 248 10.56 3.50 7.66
C ALA A 248 10.37 3.71 9.16
N GLU A 249 10.08 4.94 9.58
CA GLU A 249 9.83 5.29 10.96
C GLU A 249 8.48 4.79 11.44
N ALA A 250 7.40 5.04 10.68
CA ALA A 250 6.09 4.46 10.98
C ALA A 250 6.13 2.92 11.10
N ARG A 251 6.99 2.24 10.33
CA ARG A 251 7.23 0.80 10.44
C ARG A 251 7.98 0.42 11.73
N ARG A 252 8.95 1.22 12.17
CA ARG A 252 9.64 1.02 13.46
C ARG A 252 8.64 1.14 14.60
N THR A 253 7.81 2.18 14.61
CA THR A 253 6.75 2.35 15.64
C THR A 253 5.74 1.20 15.59
N ALA A 254 5.35 0.75 14.40
CA ALA A 254 4.42 -0.37 14.22
C ALA A 254 4.98 -1.73 14.67
N SER A 255 6.30 -1.86 14.83
CA SER A 255 6.92 -3.12 15.26
C SER A 255 6.57 -3.50 16.70
N ALA A 256 6.30 -2.51 17.56
CA ALA A 256 5.90 -2.69 18.95
C ALA A 256 4.38 -2.89 19.14
N TRP A 257 3.59 -2.83 18.06
CA TRP A 257 2.13 -2.95 18.16
C TRP A 257 1.68 -4.40 18.31
N PRO A 258 0.45 -4.63 18.85
CA PRO A 258 -0.15 -5.95 18.89
C PRO A 258 -0.13 -6.64 17.52
N PRO A 259 0.07 -7.98 17.47
CA PRO A 259 0.24 -8.72 16.21
C PRO A 259 -0.88 -8.48 15.20
N PHE A 260 -2.11 -8.36 15.68
CA PHE A 260 -3.29 -8.07 14.86
C PHE A 260 -3.26 -6.67 14.24
N GLU A 261 -2.90 -5.65 15.01
CA GLU A 261 -2.85 -4.26 14.53
C GLU A 261 -1.69 -4.08 13.54
N ARG A 262 -0.57 -4.75 13.78
CA ARG A 262 0.58 -4.79 12.87
C ARG A 262 0.24 -5.45 11.53
N GLU A 263 -0.43 -6.60 11.56
CA GLU A 263 -0.92 -7.30 10.37
C GLU A 263 -1.90 -6.40 9.58
N LEU A 264 -2.85 -5.74 10.27
CA LEU A 264 -3.77 -4.80 9.64
C LEU A 264 -3.06 -3.59 9.02
N PHE A 265 -2.06 -3.03 9.72
CA PHE A 265 -1.29 -1.90 9.21
C PHE A 265 -0.57 -2.26 7.91
N GLU A 266 0.09 -3.42 7.87
CA GLU A 266 0.77 -3.90 6.67
C GLU A 266 -0.20 -4.13 5.51
N LEU A 267 -1.29 -4.85 5.76
CA LEU A 267 -2.23 -5.20 4.71
C LEU A 267 -2.97 -3.96 4.17
N TYR A 268 -3.30 -2.99 5.03
CA TYR A 268 -4.00 -1.77 4.61
C TYR A 268 -3.07 -0.71 4.02
N PHE A 269 -2.03 -0.29 4.74
CA PHE A 269 -1.18 0.84 4.34
C PHE A 269 -0.04 0.47 3.40
N VAL A 270 0.47 -0.77 3.46
CA VAL A 270 1.57 -1.23 2.60
C VAL A 270 1.07 -1.97 1.37
N GLU A 271 0.11 -2.88 1.54
CA GLU A 271 -0.42 -3.69 0.44
C GLU A 271 -1.67 -3.09 -0.25
N GLY A 272 -2.38 -2.19 0.42
CA GLY A 272 -3.52 -1.46 -0.16
C GLY A 272 -4.80 -2.28 -0.29
N PHE A 273 -5.08 -3.15 0.69
CA PHE A 273 -6.32 -3.91 0.78
C PHE A 273 -7.44 -3.12 1.46
N GLU A 274 -8.67 -3.30 0.99
CA GLU A 274 -9.86 -2.66 1.55
C GLU A 274 -10.34 -3.36 2.83
N PRO A 275 -11.10 -2.70 3.72
CA PRO A 275 -11.55 -3.28 5.00
C PRO A 275 -12.33 -4.60 4.85
N ASP A 276 -13.09 -4.74 3.76
CA ASP A 276 -13.83 -5.97 3.46
C ASP A 276 -12.89 -7.11 3.06
N GLU A 277 -11.80 -6.80 2.35
CA GLU A 277 -10.77 -7.76 1.94
C GLU A 277 -9.90 -8.17 3.13
N LEU A 278 -9.58 -7.22 4.02
CA LEU A 278 -8.88 -7.48 5.27
C LEU A 278 -9.67 -8.42 6.18
N ALA A 279 -10.98 -8.25 6.27
CA ALA A 279 -11.85 -9.18 7.01
C ALA A 279 -11.73 -10.60 6.47
N MET A 280 -11.66 -10.75 5.14
CA MET A 280 -11.49 -12.06 4.49
C MET A 280 -10.08 -12.65 4.73
N ILE A 281 -9.02 -11.85 4.68
CA ILE A 281 -7.64 -12.32 4.91
C ILE A 281 -7.42 -12.70 6.38
N THR A 282 -7.87 -11.84 7.30
CA THR A 282 -7.65 -11.99 8.74
C THR A 282 -8.62 -12.97 9.40
N GLY A 283 -9.74 -13.30 8.73
CA GLY A 283 -10.80 -14.14 9.28
C GLY A 283 -11.60 -13.46 10.39
N ARG A 284 -11.63 -12.12 10.42
CA ARG A 284 -12.28 -11.30 11.45
C ARG A 284 -13.52 -10.60 10.90
N SER A 285 -14.38 -10.08 11.78
CA SER A 285 -15.54 -9.29 11.34
C SER A 285 -15.10 -7.92 10.79
N ARG A 286 -15.91 -7.34 9.89
CA ARG A 286 -15.64 -6.02 9.32
C ARG A 286 -15.57 -4.93 10.39
N GLU A 287 -16.35 -5.07 11.46
CA GLU A 287 -16.37 -4.14 12.59
C GLU A 287 -15.05 -4.18 13.37
N GLN A 288 -14.52 -5.39 13.63
CA GLN A 288 -13.22 -5.57 14.28
C GLN A 288 -12.08 -4.98 13.46
N VAL A 289 -12.12 -5.16 12.13
CA VAL A 289 -11.14 -4.55 11.22
C VAL A 289 -11.21 -3.03 11.25
N ARG A 290 -12.42 -2.45 11.19
CA ARG A 290 -12.61 -0.99 11.25
C ARG A 290 -12.10 -0.41 12.56
N ALA A 291 -12.50 -0.99 13.69
CA ALA A 291 -12.03 -0.56 15.00
C ALA A 291 -10.50 -0.66 15.14
N GLY A 292 -9.89 -1.70 14.58
CA GLY A 292 -8.43 -1.84 14.53
C GLY A 292 -7.76 -0.74 13.70
N LEU A 293 -8.32 -0.42 12.52
CA LEU A 293 -7.82 0.65 11.66
C LEU A 293 -7.95 2.04 12.32
N ASP A 294 -9.03 2.29 13.06
CA ASP A 294 -9.22 3.56 13.76
C ASP A 294 -8.15 3.74 14.85
N ARG A 295 -7.88 2.70 15.65
CA ARG A 295 -6.79 2.71 16.65
C ARG A 295 -5.42 2.94 16.02
N ILE A 296 -5.15 2.28 14.89
CA ILE A 296 -3.90 2.48 14.14
C ILE A 296 -3.77 3.94 13.68
N GLN A 297 -4.85 4.53 13.14
CA GLN A 297 -4.84 5.93 12.72
C GLN A 297 -4.65 6.90 13.88
N GLU A 298 -5.25 6.64 15.04
CA GLU A 298 -5.04 7.44 16.26
C GLU A 298 -3.59 7.39 16.72
N ARG A 299 -2.99 6.20 16.77
CA ARG A 299 -1.56 6.04 17.13
C ARG A 299 -0.63 6.72 16.14
N LEU A 300 -0.90 6.60 14.84
CA LEU A 300 -0.12 7.30 13.81
C LEU A 300 -0.24 8.82 13.96
N ARG A 301 -1.44 9.34 14.26
CA ARG A 301 -1.62 10.78 14.50
C ARG A 301 -0.87 11.23 15.75
N ALA A 302 -0.94 10.47 16.84
CA ALA A 302 -0.21 10.78 18.07
C ALA A 302 1.31 10.81 17.83
N SER A 303 1.85 9.76 17.19
CA SER A 303 3.29 9.68 16.86
C SER A 303 3.75 10.82 15.95
N LEU A 304 2.94 11.23 14.96
CA LEU A 304 3.27 12.36 14.10
C LEU A 304 3.19 13.71 14.84
N LEU A 305 2.30 13.85 15.81
CA LEU A 305 2.20 15.07 16.64
C LEU A 305 3.39 15.20 17.59
N GLU A 306 3.83 14.09 18.19
CA GLU A 306 5.04 14.08 19.03
C GLU A 306 6.29 14.47 18.24
N GLN A 307 6.42 13.99 17.00
CA GLN A 307 7.54 14.35 16.13
C GLN A 307 7.51 15.79 15.63
N ALA A 308 6.31 16.37 15.45
CA ALA A 308 6.17 17.77 15.04
C ALA A 308 6.38 18.78 16.20
N ALA A 309 6.44 18.29 17.43
CA ALA A 309 6.70 19.08 18.63
C ALA A 309 8.19 19.13 19.03
N ILE A 310 9.04 18.36 18.34
CA ILE A 310 10.51 18.33 18.47
C ILE A 310 11.09 19.15 17.32
#